data_AF-A0A386H3V9-F1
#
_entry.id   AF-A0A386H3V9-F1
#
_cell.length_a   1.000
_cell.length_b   1.000
_cell.length_c   1.000
_cell.angle_alpha   90.00
_cell.angle_beta   90.00
_cell.angle_gamma   90.00
#
_symmetry.space_group_name_H-M   'P 1'
#
loop_
_entity.id
_entity.type
_entity.pdbx_description
1 polymer ?
#
loop_
_entity_poly.entity_id
_entity_poly.type
_entity_poly.pdbx_seq_one_letter_code
_entity_poly.pdbx_strand_id
1 'polypeptide(L)'
;MKNKLNTKSLVMTALFIAISLCVRTISINIIAAGTLTMRISFAAIFYVLPGFLFGPIYGAIAGGIVDVLGYIITPMGPYIPLMTITNIIAGAVPALIFKNIKDINLKSIKKYYTVFFVLILLVGMINFLSIKLMPFSILSKQLFKFGNKAQYFGIGFIMISFIGLFILMMTVIIGRRLGKTCNFINRRYFKFAISIGVSGLIVSTLNTFILLIFTPSLMANGFLVLWIPRIVQTIFLTFINSYIISILVYYYETFEKRLIEDI
;
A
#
# COMPACT_ATOMS: atom_id res chain seq x y z
N MET A 1 -17.58 -18.02 -18.04
CA MET A 1 -16.30 -17.43 -18.49
C MET A 1 -16.39 -17.18 -19.99
N LYS A 2 -16.36 -15.92 -20.45
CA LYS A 2 -16.31 -15.54 -21.86
C LYS A 2 -15.16 -14.51 -21.98
N ASN A 3 -14.09 -14.90 -22.66
CA ASN A 3 -12.92 -14.07 -22.96
C ASN A 3 -13.33 -12.85 -23.82
N LYS A 4 -12.73 -11.68 -23.56
CA LYS A 4 -12.43 -10.63 -24.56
C LYS A 4 -11.53 -9.60 -23.87
N LEU A 5 -10.24 -9.57 -24.22
CA LEU A 5 -9.43 -8.36 -24.02
C LEU A 5 -10.18 -7.24 -24.78
N ASN A 6 -10.91 -6.40 -24.06
CA ASN A 6 -11.62 -5.28 -24.66
C ASN A 6 -10.55 -4.29 -25.12
N THR A 7 -10.55 -3.92 -26.39
CA THR A 7 -9.60 -2.95 -26.96
C THR A 7 -9.54 -1.68 -26.13
N LYS A 8 -10.69 -1.25 -25.59
CA LYS A 8 -10.77 -0.14 -24.63
C LYS A 8 -9.95 -0.39 -23.37
N SER A 9 -10.09 -1.55 -22.73
CA SER A 9 -9.35 -1.91 -21.51
C SER A 9 -7.85 -1.99 -21.78
N LEU A 10 -7.46 -2.51 -22.94
CA LEU A 10 -6.06 -2.55 -23.38
C LEU A 10 -5.49 -1.12 -23.53
N VAL A 11 -6.17 -0.26 -24.30
CA VAL A 11 -5.74 1.13 -24.54
C VAL A 11 -5.68 1.94 -23.24
N MET A 12 -6.68 1.81 -22.37
CA MET A 12 -6.67 2.46 -21.06
C MET A 12 -5.52 1.96 -20.19
N THR A 13 -5.23 0.66 -20.21
CA THR A 13 -4.09 0.09 -19.46
C THR A 13 -2.77 0.66 -19.98
N ALA A 14 -2.59 0.77 -21.30
CA ALA A 14 -1.41 1.40 -21.90
C ALA A 14 -1.27 2.87 -21.49
N LEU A 15 -2.37 3.62 -21.47
CA LEU A 15 -2.38 5.02 -21.01
C LEU A 15 -2.00 5.14 -19.53
N PHE A 16 -2.51 4.25 -18.68
CA PHE A 16 -2.13 4.23 -17.26
C PHE A 16 -0.67 3.82 -17.05
N ILE A 17 -0.12 2.91 -17.85
CA ILE A 17 1.32 2.57 -17.86
C ILE A 17 2.14 3.82 -18.21
N ALA A 18 1.76 4.55 -19.26
CA ALA A 18 2.44 5.77 -19.67
C ALA A 18 2.44 6.84 -18.56
N ILE A 19 1.28 7.08 -17.93
CA ILE A 19 1.19 8.01 -16.78
C ILE A 19 2.05 7.52 -15.62
N SER A 20 2.05 6.21 -15.33
CA SER A 20 2.87 5.62 -14.27
C SER A 20 4.35 5.90 -14.49
N LEU A 21 4.85 5.72 -15.72
CA LEU A 21 6.24 6.01 -16.09
C LEU A 21 6.59 7.50 -15.97
N CYS A 22 5.70 8.39 -16.41
CA CYS A 22 5.89 9.84 -16.23
C CYS A 22 5.95 10.22 -14.75
N VAL A 23 4.97 9.78 -13.95
CA VAL A 23 4.89 10.08 -12.50
C VAL A 23 6.04 9.44 -11.74
N ARG A 24 6.60 8.31 -12.21
CA ARG A 24 7.77 7.68 -11.59
C ARG A 24 8.93 8.66 -11.47
N THR A 25 9.14 9.53 -12.47
CA THR A 25 10.22 10.55 -12.44
C THR A 25 10.05 11.55 -11.29
N ILE A 26 8.82 11.80 -10.85
CA ILE A 26 8.49 12.63 -9.70
C ILE A 26 8.54 11.75 -8.44
N SER A 27 9.71 11.69 -7.83
CA SER A 27 9.93 10.86 -6.64
C SER A 27 10.80 11.55 -5.60
N ILE A 28 10.47 11.32 -4.34
CA ILE A 28 11.24 11.82 -3.21
C ILE A 28 12.14 10.69 -2.72
N ASN A 29 13.45 10.94 -2.75
CA ASN A 29 14.44 10.01 -2.24
C ASN A 29 14.68 10.29 -0.75
N ILE A 30 14.42 9.30 0.09
CA ILE A 30 14.74 9.35 1.51
C ILE A 30 16.07 8.65 1.73
N ILE A 31 17.06 9.44 2.13
CA ILE A 31 18.39 8.97 2.52
C ILE A 31 18.34 8.74 4.03
N ALA A 32 18.57 7.50 4.47
CA ALA A 32 18.75 7.18 5.87
C ALA A 32 20.12 6.50 6.06
N ALA A 33 20.81 6.86 7.15
CA ALA A 33 22.13 6.31 7.50
C ALA A 33 23.19 6.40 6.37
N GLY A 34 23.21 7.52 5.62
CA GLY A 34 24.24 7.77 4.58
C GLY A 34 24.09 6.98 3.28
N THR A 35 23.01 6.20 3.12
CA THR A 35 22.69 5.46 1.88
C THR A 35 21.29 5.80 1.39
N LEU A 36 21.04 5.76 0.08
CA LEU A 36 19.70 5.88 -0.52
C LEU A 36 18.85 4.69 -0.07
N THR A 37 18.11 4.86 1.01
CA THR A 37 17.40 3.75 1.67
C THR A 37 16.06 3.48 0.99
N MET A 38 15.36 4.53 0.57
CA MET A 38 14.00 4.42 0.03
C MET A 38 13.66 5.53 -0.97
N ARG A 39 12.84 5.18 -1.96
CA ARG A 39 12.24 6.11 -2.92
C ARG A 39 10.72 6.08 -2.73
N ILE A 40 10.11 7.25 -2.56
CA ILE A 40 8.66 7.41 -2.52
C ILE A 40 8.20 7.94 -3.88
N SER A 41 7.27 7.23 -4.52
CA SER A 41 6.60 7.68 -5.74
C SER A 41 5.12 7.28 -5.72
N PHE A 42 4.30 8.08 -6.39
CA PHE A 42 2.88 7.82 -6.61
C PHE A 42 2.59 7.04 -7.90
N ALA A 43 3.63 6.62 -8.63
CA ALA A 43 3.50 5.83 -9.87
C ALA A 43 2.67 4.55 -9.69
N ALA A 44 2.72 3.95 -8.49
CA ALA A 44 1.99 2.73 -8.16
C ALA A 44 0.48 2.86 -8.28
N ILE A 45 -0.06 4.06 -8.06
CA ILE A 45 -1.49 4.31 -8.24
C ILE A 45 -1.92 3.93 -9.66
N PHE A 46 -1.13 4.32 -10.65
CA PHE A 46 -1.50 4.21 -12.05
C PHE A 46 -1.32 2.79 -12.61
N TYR A 47 -0.30 2.01 -12.20
CA TYR A 47 -0.21 0.61 -12.67
C TYR A 47 -1.15 -0.35 -11.92
N VAL A 48 -1.59 -0.01 -10.70
CA VAL A 48 -2.57 -0.82 -9.95
C VAL A 48 -4.01 -0.53 -10.41
N LEU A 49 -4.32 0.70 -10.84
CA LEU A 49 -5.66 1.12 -11.25
C LEU A 49 -6.30 0.25 -12.36
N PRO A 50 -5.59 -0.16 -13.43
CA PRO A 50 -6.10 -1.13 -14.40
C PRO A 50 -6.57 -2.44 -13.76
N GLY A 51 -5.88 -2.89 -12.71
CA GLY A 51 -6.27 -4.05 -11.92
C GLY A 51 -7.67 -3.89 -11.31
N PHE A 52 -7.92 -2.75 -10.68
CA PHE A 52 -9.22 -2.45 -10.08
C PHE A 52 -10.34 -2.24 -11.11
N LEU A 53 -10.03 -1.66 -12.26
CA LEU A 53 -11.03 -1.32 -13.29
C LEU A 53 -11.36 -2.50 -14.23
N PHE A 54 -10.35 -3.25 -14.64
CA PHE A 54 -10.45 -4.27 -15.71
C PHE A 54 -10.14 -5.69 -15.23
N GLY A 55 -9.61 -5.84 -14.01
CA GLY A 55 -9.35 -7.11 -13.35
C GLY A 55 -7.85 -7.40 -13.14
N PRO A 56 -7.52 -8.38 -12.28
CA PRO A 56 -6.16 -8.60 -11.77
C PRO A 56 -5.08 -8.78 -12.85
N ILE A 57 -5.44 -9.39 -13.98
CA ILE A 57 -4.50 -9.64 -15.09
C ILE A 57 -3.98 -8.31 -15.69
N TYR A 58 -4.83 -7.30 -15.85
CA TYR A 58 -4.41 -6.00 -16.38
C TYR A 58 -3.48 -5.28 -15.41
N GLY A 59 -3.73 -5.40 -14.10
CA GLY A 59 -2.82 -4.89 -13.07
C GLY A 59 -1.47 -5.60 -13.08
N ALA A 60 -1.46 -6.93 -13.21
CA ALA A 60 -0.24 -7.73 -13.33
C ALA A 60 0.62 -7.28 -14.52
N ILE A 61 0.01 -7.20 -15.71
CA ILE A 61 0.68 -6.78 -16.93
C ILE A 61 1.22 -5.34 -16.78
N ALA A 62 0.40 -4.41 -16.27
CA ALA A 62 0.83 -3.03 -16.06
C ALA A 62 2.01 -2.93 -15.08
N GLY A 63 1.97 -3.64 -13.95
CA GLY A 63 3.06 -3.66 -12.97
C GLY A 63 4.37 -4.20 -13.54
N GLY A 64 4.30 -5.31 -14.29
CA GLY A 64 5.49 -5.88 -14.95
C GLY A 64 6.08 -4.97 -16.01
N ILE A 65 5.24 -4.40 -16.89
CA ILE A 65 5.70 -3.49 -17.95
C ILE A 65 6.32 -2.21 -17.36
N VAL A 66 5.70 -1.62 -16.34
CA VAL A 66 6.24 -0.40 -15.69
C VAL A 66 7.58 -0.67 -15.01
N ASP A 67 7.81 -1.86 -14.49
CA ASP A 67 9.09 -2.23 -13.90
C ASP A 67 10.19 -2.31 -14.97
N VAL A 68 9.96 -3.11 -16.01
CA VAL A 68 10.90 -3.32 -17.14
C VAL A 68 11.17 -2.02 -17.87
N LEU A 69 10.13 -1.32 -18.33
CA LEU A 69 10.31 -0.08 -19.09
C LEU A 69 10.89 1.02 -18.20
N GLY A 70 10.48 1.11 -16.94
CA GLY A 70 11.04 2.12 -16.05
C GLY A 70 12.51 1.87 -15.70
N TYR A 71 12.97 0.61 -15.73
CA TYR A 71 14.40 0.28 -15.70
C TYR A 71 15.11 0.75 -16.97
N ILE A 72 14.55 0.48 -18.15
CA ILE A 72 15.14 0.88 -19.44
C ILE A 72 15.26 2.42 -19.55
N ILE A 73 14.23 3.14 -19.11
CA ILE A 73 14.18 4.61 -19.22
C ILE A 73 15.03 5.28 -18.13
N THR A 74 14.94 4.80 -16.88
CA THR A 74 15.67 5.37 -15.73
C THR A 74 16.34 4.26 -14.91
N PRO A 75 17.48 3.72 -15.38
CA PRO A 75 18.17 2.64 -14.67
C PRO A 75 18.68 3.16 -13.32
N MET A 76 18.32 2.47 -12.25
CA MET A 76 18.73 2.79 -10.86
C MET A 76 19.39 1.57 -10.23
N GLY A 77 20.59 1.25 -10.69
CA GLY A 77 21.34 0.05 -10.29
C GLY A 77 21.10 -1.14 -11.23
N PRO A 78 21.54 -2.36 -10.85
CA PRO A 78 21.35 -3.56 -11.66
C PRO A 78 19.88 -3.97 -11.76
N TYR A 79 19.49 -4.52 -12.91
CA TYR A 79 18.15 -5.11 -13.05
C TYR A 79 18.05 -6.43 -12.29
N ILE A 80 17.04 -6.57 -11.43
CA ILE A 80 16.77 -7.77 -10.65
C ILE A 80 15.41 -8.32 -11.11
N PRO A 81 15.34 -9.36 -11.96
CA PRO A 81 14.09 -9.89 -12.50
C PRO A 81 13.05 -10.30 -11.45
N LEU A 82 13.49 -10.69 -10.25
CA LEU A 82 12.61 -11.02 -9.13
C LEU A 82 11.78 -9.80 -8.65
N MET A 83 12.31 -8.58 -8.79
CA MET A 83 11.58 -7.35 -8.47
C MET A 83 10.44 -7.09 -9.48
N THR A 84 10.59 -7.55 -10.72
CA THR A 84 9.52 -7.48 -11.72
C THR A 84 8.38 -8.41 -11.34
N ILE A 85 8.68 -9.62 -10.85
CA ILE A 85 7.68 -10.57 -10.37
C ILE A 85 6.91 -9.97 -9.19
N THR A 86 7.58 -9.35 -8.24
CA THR A 86 6.90 -8.69 -7.13
C THR A 86 6.09 -7.47 -7.58
N ASN A 87 6.50 -6.76 -8.64
CA ASN A 87 5.69 -5.67 -9.21
C ASN A 87 4.45 -6.17 -9.97
N ILE A 88 4.53 -7.33 -10.62
CA ILE A 88 3.37 -8.04 -11.19
C ILE A 88 2.39 -8.40 -10.07
N ILE A 89 2.90 -8.95 -8.95
CA ILE A 89 2.10 -9.26 -7.76
C ILE A 89 1.46 -7.99 -7.20
N ALA A 90 2.22 -6.89 -7.10
CA ALA A 90 1.74 -5.60 -6.62
C ALA A 90 0.59 -5.03 -7.47
N GLY A 91 0.58 -5.31 -8.78
CA GLY A 91 -0.51 -4.92 -9.66
C GLY A 91 -1.74 -5.84 -9.56
N ALA A 92 -1.54 -7.14 -9.40
CA ALA A 92 -2.63 -8.13 -9.43
C ALA A 92 -3.32 -8.36 -8.09
N VAL A 93 -2.55 -8.52 -7.01
CA VAL A 93 -3.07 -8.92 -5.70
C VAL A 93 -4.05 -7.91 -5.09
N PRO A 94 -3.82 -6.58 -5.14
CA PRO A 94 -4.80 -5.63 -4.62
C PRO A 94 -6.14 -5.77 -5.33
N ALA A 95 -6.14 -5.93 -6.65
CA ALA A 95 -7.35 -6.10 -7.43
C ALA A 95 -8.10 -7.41 -7.09
N LEU A 96 -7.34 -8.48 -6.83
CA LEU A 96 -7.91 -9.77 -6.42
C LEU A 96 -8.56 -9.67 -5.03
N ILE A 97 -7.87 -9.08 -4.06
CA ILE A 97 -8.42 -8.85 -2.71
C ILE A 97 -9.68 -7.99 -2.82
N PHE A 98 -9.63 -6.89 -3.57
CA PHE A 98 -10.77 -5.99 -3.76
C PHE A 98 -11.98 -6.71 -4.36
N LYS A 99 -11.78 -7.55 -5.37
CA LYS A 99 -12.85 -8.34 -5.98
C LYS A 99 -13.58 -9.24 -4.96
N ASN A 100 -12.88 -9.72 -3.94
CA ASN A 100 -13.46 -10.56 -2.89
C ASN A 100 -14.14 -9.77 -1.77
N ILE A 101 -13.75 -8.51 -1.55
CA ILE A 101 -14.30 -7.68 -0.46
C ILE A 101 -15.25 -6.56 -0.94
N LYS A 102 -15.40 -6.38 -2.26
CA LYS A 102 -16.18 -5.29 -2.85
C LYS A 102 -17.66 -5.31 -2.47
N ASP A 103 -18.21 -6.48 -2.14
CA ASP A 103 -19.64 -6.64 -1.82
C ASP A 103 -19.90 -6.67 -0.30
N ILE A 104 -18.84 -6.60 0.52
CA ILE A 104 -18.98 -6.57 1.99
C ILE A 104 -19.60 -5.23 2.43
N ASN A 105 -20.52 -5.31 3.38
CA ASN A 105 -21.19 -4.17 4.01
C ASN A 105 -20.19 -3.17 4.61
N LEU A 106 -20.41 -1.88 4.34
CA LEU A 106 -19.53 -0.80 4.79
C LEU A 106 -19.39 -0.77 6.33
N LYS A 107 -20.50 -1.01 7.05
CA LYS A 107 -20.49 -1.06 8.53
C LYS A 107 -19.54 -2.15 9.04
N SER A 108 -19.58 -3.34 8.44
CA SER A 108 -18.71 -4.46 8.81
C SER A 108 -17.25 -4.15 8.51
N ILE A 109 -16.94 -3.61 7.32
CA ILE A 109 -15.55 -3.22 6.97
C ILE A 109 -15.00 -2.17 7.93
N LYS A 110 -15.79 -1.12 8.24
CA LYS A 110 -15.39 -0.10 9.21
C LYS A 110 -15.12 -0.72 10.58
N LYS A 111 -15.96 -1.65 11.04
CA LYS A 111 -15.75 -2.38 12.29
C LYS A 111 -14.43 -3.15 12.28
N TYR A 112 -14.15 -3.94 11.24
CA TYR A 112 -12.89 -4.69 11.13
C TYR A 112 -11.67 -3.76 11.10
N TYR A 113 -11.74 -2.66 10.35
CA TYR A 113 -10.69 -1.65 10.31
C TYR A 113 -10.46 -1.01 11.69
N THR A 114 -11.52 -0.61 12.39
CA THR A 114 -11.42 -0.05 13.76
C THR A 114 -10.78 -1.06 14.71
N VAL A 115 -11.26 -2.30 14.73
CA VAL A 115 -10.72 -3.36 15.60
C VAL A 115 -9.23 -3.58 15.31
N PHE A 116 -8.84 -3.62 14.05
CA PHE A 116 -7.43 -3.77 13.65
C PHE A 116 -6.54 -2.67 14.23
N PHE A 117 -6.91 -1.39 14.07
CA PHE A 117 -6.09 -0.28 14.59
C PHE A 117 -6.15 -0.13 16.11
N VAL A 118 -7.27 -0.49 16.76
CA VAL A 118 -7.34 -0.54 18.23
C VAL A 118 -6.44 -1.63 18.78
N LEU A 119 -6.38 -2.81 18.15
CA LEU A 119 -5.46 -3.87 18.55
C LEU A 119 -4.00 -3.44 18.40
N ILE A 120 -3.63 -2.78 17.29
CA ILE A 120 -2.27 -2.25 17.12
C ILE A 120 -1.96 -1.19 18.19
N LEU A 121 -2.93 -0.34 18.54
CA LEU A 121 -2.77 0.66 19.60
C LEU A 121 -2.46 -0.02 20.94
N LEU A 122 -3.25 -1.03 21.31
CA LEU A 122 -3.08 -1.79 22.55
C LEU A 122 -1.72 -2.49 22.59
N VAL A 123 -1.32 -3.16 21.50
CA VAL A 123 0.00 -3.78 21.38
C VAL A 123 1.11 -2.73 21.52
N GLY A 124 0.97 -1.58 20.87
CA GLY A 124 1.91 -0.46 20.98
C GLY A 124 2.03 0.08 22.40
N MET A 125 0.90 0.26 23.10
CA MET A 125 0.86 0.70 24.50
C MET A 125 1.47 -0.33 25.45
N ILE A 126 1.14 -1.62 25.31
CA ILE A 126 1.72 -2.71 26.12
C ILE A 126 3.23 -2.77 25.93
N ASN A 127 3.72 -2.65 24.68
CA ASN A 127 5.14 -2.63 24.39
C ASN A 127 5.84 -1.39 24.99
N PHE A 128 5.22 -0.22 24.89
CA PHE A 128 5.78 1.01 25.48
C PHE A 128 5.81 0.95 27.02
N LEU A 129 4.72 0.51 27.65
CA LEU A 129 4.60 0.39 29.10
C LEU A 129 5.53 -0.68 29.65
N SER A 130 5.63 -1.85 29.01
CA SER A 130 6.51 -2.94 29.45
C SER A 130 7.98 -2.54 29.47
N ILE A 131 8.44 -1.73 28.50
CA ILE A 131 9.81 -1.23 28.49
C ILE A 131 10.03 -0.14 29.55
N LYS A 132 9.04 0.74 29.79
CA LYS A 132 9.19 1.90 30.69
C LYS A 132 8.96 1.56 32.18
N LEU A 133 8.02 0.68 32.50
CA LEU A 133 7.63 0.36 33.88
C LEU A 133 8.18 -0.96 34.39
N MET A 134 8.41 -1.96 33.51
CA MET A 134 8.81 -3.32 33.92
C MET A 134 9.96 -3.88 33.05
N PRO A 135 11.18 -3.30 33.13
CA PRO A 135 12.31 -3.70 32.28
C PRO A 135 12.79 -5.15 32.48
N PHE A 136 12.35 -5.84 33.54
CA PHE A 136 12.72 -7.24 33.82
C PHE A 136 11.66 -8.29 33.39
N SER A 137 10.51 -7.86 32.86
CA SER A 137 9.47 -8.75 32.35
C SER A 137 9.95 -9.61 31.16
N ILE A 138 9.35 -10.78 30.98
CA ILE A 138 9.67 -11.70 29.87
C ILE A 138 9.48 -11.01 28.50
N LEU A 139 8.44 -10.16 28.40
CA LEU A 139 8.14 -9.37 27.20
C LEU A 139 9.21 -8.31 26.92
N SER A 140 9.67 -7.57 27.94
CA SER A 140 10.71 -6.57 27.76
C SER A 140 12.06 -7.21 27.43
N LYS A 141 12.42 -8.33 28.05
CA LYS A 141 13.63 -9.11 27.69
C LYS A 141 13.59 -9.62 26.24
N GLN A 142 12.43 -10.07 25.74
CA GLN A 142 12.27 -10.45 24.34
C GLN A 142 12.37 -9.24 23.40
N LEU A 143 11.81 -8.09 23.78
CA LEU A 143 11.91 -6.86 23.00
C LEU A 143 13.35 -6.31 22.96
N PHE A 144 14.10 -6.40 24.05
CA PHE A 144 15.51 -5.99 24.10
C PHE A 144 16.43 -6.88 23.24
N LYS A 145 16.02 -8.10 22.87
CA LYS A 145 16.75 -8.89 21.85
C LYS A 145 16.76 -8.23 20.47
N PHE A 146 15.81 -7.35 20.18
CA PHE A 146 15.78 -6.53 18.96
C PHE A 146 16.65 -5.26 19.06
N GLY A 147 17.43 -5.11 20.13
CA GLY A 147 18.44 -4.07 20.34
C GLY A 147 17.95 -2.88 21.19
N ASN A 148 18.87 -1.96 21.52
CA ASN A 148 18.62 -0.77 22.34
C ASN A 148 17.53 0.18 21.76
N LYS A 149 17.14 -0.03 20.51
CA LYS A 149 16.11 0.72 19.79
C LYS A 149 14.71 0.09 19.92
N ALA A 150 14.53 -0.91 20.76
CA ALA A 150 13.23 -1.59 20.98
C ALA A 150 12.08 -0.63 21.34
N GLN A 151 12.39 0.48 22.03
CA GLN A 151 11.42 1.53 22.39
C GLN A 151 10.72 2.16 21.18
N TYR A 152 11.39 2.24 20.03
CA TYR A 152 10.81 2.84 18.82
C TYR A 152 9.71 1.97 18.20
N PHE A 153 9.67 0.66 18.48
CA PHE A 153 8.57 -0.20 18.01
C PHE A 153 7.25 0.13 18.69
N GLY A 154 7.26 0.29 20.03
CA GLY A 154 6.06 0.68 20.78
C GLY A 154 5.51 2.03 20.32
N ILE A 155 6.40 3.02 20.19
CA ILE A 155 6.04 4.36 19.71
C ILE A 155 5.53 4.31 18.25
N GLY A 156 6.17 3.53 17.38
CA GLY A 156 5.76 3.36 15.99
C GLY A 156 4.35 2.79 15.84
N PHE A 157 4.02 1.73 16.58
CA PHE A 157 2.67 1.15 16.55
C PHE A 157 1.60 2.12 17.08
N ILE A 158 1.92 2.89 18.12
CA ILE A 158 1.03 3.93 18.63
C ILE A 158 0.78 4.99 17.54
N MET A 159 1.83 5.50 16.90
CA MET A 159 1.72 6.49 15.81
C MET A 159 0.88 5.97 14.64
N ILE A 160 1.16 4.76 14.15
CA ILE A 160 0.41 4.12 13.06
C ILE A 160 -1.08 4.00 13.41
N SER A 161 -1.37 3.64 14.66
CA SER A 161 -2.74 3.48 15.13
C SER A 161 -3.50 4.79 15.20
N PHE A 162 -2.85 5.85 15.70
CA PHE A 162 -3.43 7.18 15.69
C PHE A 162 -3.71 7.67 14.27
N ILE A 163 -2.78 7.49 13.34
CA ILE A 163 -2.98 7.87 11.94
C ILE A 163 -4.16 7.08 11.33
N GLY A 164 -4.21 5.77 11.54
CA GLY A 164 -5.28 4.91 11.03
C GLY A 164 -6.66 5.31 11.54
N LEU A 165 -6.78 5.56 12.85
CA LEU A 165 -8.02 6.01 13.50
C LEU A 165 -8.40 7.45 13.10
N PHE A 166 -7.44 8.34 12.96
CA PHE A 166 -7.65 9.70 12.46
C PHE A 166 -8.23 9.69 11.05
N ILE A 167 -7.71 8.83 10.17
CA ILE A 167 -8.25 8.68 8.82
C ILE A 167 -9.67 8.11 8.86
N LEU A 168 -9.96 7.15 9.75
CA LEU A 168 -11.32 6.67 9.93
C LEU A 168 -12.26 7.81 10.36
N MET A 169 -11.83 8.66 11.31
CA MET A 169 -12.59 9.84 11.71
C MET A 169 -12.84 10.78 10.52
N MET A 170 -11.81 11.08 9.73
CA MET A 170 -11.94 11.90 8.52
C MET A 170 -12.90 11.31 7.49
N THR A 171 -12.83 10.01 7.20
CA THR A 171 -13.76 9.37 6.24
C THR A 171 -15.21 9.41 6.73
N VAL A 172 -15.45 9.29 8.05
CA VAL A 172 -16.78 9.41 8.63
C VAL A 172 -17.29 10.84 8.49
N ILE A 173 -16.45 11.84 8.73
CA ILE A 173 -16.79 13.27 8.55
C ILE A 173 -17.10 13.57 7.08
N ILE A 174 -16.25 13.12 6.15
CA ILE A 174 -16.47 13.28 4.70
C ILE A 174 -17.78 12.60 4.29
N GLY A 175 -18.08 11.42 4.84
CA GLY A 175 -19.32 10.70 4.58
C GLY A 175 -20.59 11.37 5.09
N ARG A 176 -20.49 12.33 6.03
CA ARG A 176 -21.63 13.15 6.47
C ARG A 176 -21.94 14.31 5.53
N ARG A 177 -21.02 14.66 4.63
CA ARG A 177 -21.24 15.73 3.64
C ARG A 177 -22.13 15.22 2.52
N LEU A 178 -23.12 16.04 2.13
CA LEU A 178 -24.05 15.75 1.04
C LEU A 178 -23.30 15.88 -0.30
N GLY A 179 -22.90 14.74 -0.88
CA GLY A 179 -22.28 14.69 -2.20
C GLY A 179 -22.15 13.26 -2.71
N LYS A 180 -22.57 13.03 -3.97
CA LYS A 180 -22.48 11.70 -4.62
C LYS A 180 -21.04 11.18 -4.61
N THR A 181 -20.07 12.05 -4.92
CA THR A 181 -18.63 11.76 -4.86
C THR A 181 -18.17 11.34 -3.46
N CYS A 182 -18.54 12.12 -2.43
CA CYS A 182 -18.13 11.84 -1.04
C CYS A 182 -18.69 10.50 -0.52
N ASN A 183 -19.94 10.18 -0.86
CA ASN A 183 -20.56 8.91 -0.49
C ASN A 183 -19.87 7.73 -1.19
N PHE A 184 -19.57 7.87 -2.48
CA PHE A 184 -18.82 6.86 -3.23
C PHE A 184 -17.43 6.62 -2.63
N ILE A 185 -16.67 7.68 -2.35
CA ILE A 185 -15.35 7.61 -1.74
C ILE A 185 -15.44 6.91 -0.38
N ASN A 186 -16.35 7.33 0.51
CA ASN A 186 -16.51 6.72 1.84
C ASN A 186 -16.89 5.22 1.76
N ARG A 187 -17.66 4.80 0.74
CA ARG A 187 -18.05 3.40 0.54
C ARG A 187 -16.92 2.50 0.05
N ARG A 188 -16.01 3.02 -0.80
CA ARG A 188 -14.94 2.22 -1.41
C ARG A 188 -13.56 2.42 -0.80
N TYR A 189 -13.31 3.53 -0.11
CA TYR A 189 -12.01 3.85 0.49
C TYR A 189 -11.44 2.71 1.32
N PHE A 190 -12.23 2.18 2.28
CA PHE A 190 -11.75 1.12 3.16
C PHE A 190 -11.45 -0.19 2.41
N LYS A 191 -12.20 -0.47 1.33
CA LYS A 191 -11.98 -1.64 0.47
C LYS A 191 -10.65 -1.50 -0.27
N PHE A 192 -10.37 -0.32 -0.82
CA PHE A 192 -9.07 -0.05 -1.44
C PHE A 192 -7.93 -0.06 -0.40
N ALA A 193 -8.13 0.52 0.79
CA ALA A 193 -7.12 0.56 1.84
C ALA A 193 -6.71 -0.84 2.32
N ILE A 194 -7.67 -1.74 2.53
CA ILE A 194 -7.37 -3.13 2.90
C ILE A 194 -6.65 -3.83 1.74
N SER A 195 -7.14 -3.66 0.52
CA SER A 195 -6.58 -4.35 -0.66
C SER A 195 -5.14 -3.93 -0.96
N ILE A 196 -4.90 -2.62 -1.00
CA ILE A 196 -3.57 -2.04 -1.25
C ILE A 196 -2.65 -2.28 -0.06
N GLY A 197 -3.15 -2.14 1.17
CA GLY A 197 -2.36 -2.31 2.38
C GLY A 197 -1.85 -3.72 2.56
N VAL A 198 -2.73 -4.73 2.46
CA VAL A 198 -2.35 -6.14 2.59
C VAL A 198 -1.35 -6.52 1.48
N SER A 199 -1.65 -6.16 0.23
CA SER A 199 -0.72 -6.43 -0.87
C SER A 199 0.61 -5.70 -0.72
N GLY A 200 0.59 -4.44 -0.28
CA GLY A 200 1.78 -3.63 -0.12
C GLY A 200 2.70 -4.18 0.98
N LEU A 201 2.13 -4.68 2.09
CA LEU A 201 2.92 -5.33 3.15
C LEU A 201 3.60 -6.60 2.64
N ILE A 202 2.90 -7.42 1.86
CA ILE A 202 3.47 -8.64 1.24
C ILE A 202 4.57 -8.28 0.24
N VAL A 203 4.34 -7.30 -0.62
CA VAL A 203 5.32 -6.91 -1.65
C VAL A 203 6.55 -6.25 -1.01
N SER A 204 6.37 -5.39 -0.01
CA SER A 204 7.48 -4.71 0.66
C SER A 204 8.36 -5.68 1.47
N THR A 205 7.78 -6.72 2.08
CA THR A 205 8.54 -7.79 2.74
C THR A 205 9.36 -8.57 1.72
N LEU A 206 8.73 -9.06 0.65
CA LEU A 206 9.40 -9.81 -0.42
C LEU A 206 10.52 -8.98 -1.08
N ASN A 207 10.25 -7.72 -1.41
CA ASN A 207 11.24 -6.82 -2.00
C ASN A 207 12.45 -6.61 -1.09
N THR A 208 12.23 -6.59 0.23
CA THR A 208 13.33 -6.43 1.19
C THR A 208 14.18 -7.69 1.28
N PHE A 209 13.57 -8.87 1.27
CA PHE A 209 14.31 -10.14 1.18
C PHE A 209 15.11 -10.25 -0.12
N ILE A 210 14.48 -9.95 -1.26
CA ILE A 210 15.15 -9.98 -2.56
C ILE A 210 16.36 -9.04 -2.56
N LEU A 211 16.21 -7.80 -2.09
CA LEU A 211 17.34 -6.87 -2.07
C LEU A 211 18.50 -7.33 -1.20
N LEU A 212 18.23 -7.99 -0.07
CA LEU A 212 19.29 -8.54 0.77
C LEU A 212 20.06 -9.66 0.09
N ILE A 213 19.37 -10.52 -0.68
CA ILE A 213 19.99 -11.61 -1.44
C ILE A 213 20.89 -11.05 -2.54
N PHE A 214 20.43 -10.02 -3.24
CA PHE A 214 21.13 -9.47 -4.41
C PHE A 214 22.12 -8.33 -4.09
N THR A 215 22.11 -7.80 -2.85
CA THR A 215 22.98 -6.68 -2.45
C THR A 215 23.69 -6.99 -1.12
N PRO A 216 24.86 -7.65 -1.16
CA PRO A 216 25.61 -8.06 0.04
C PRO A 216 25.96 -6.89 0.98
N SER A 217 26.21 -5.69 0.44
CA SER A 217 26.51 -4.49 1.24
C SER A 217 25.36 -4.05 2.15
N LEU A 218 24.11 -4.36 1.79
CA LEU A 218 22.93 -4.06 2.59
C LEU A 218 22.67 -5.11 3.68
N MET A 219 23.21 -6.33 3.52
CA MET A 219 23.04 -7.41 4.49
C MET A 219 23.71 -7.08 5.84
N ALA A 220 24.80 -6.32 5.82
CA ALA A 220 25.50 -5.85 7.01
C ALA A 220 24.62 -4.96 7.93
N ASN A 221 23.65 -4.23 7.36
CA ASN A 221 22.76 -3.34 8.12
C ASN A 221 21.61 -4.11 8.82
N GLY A 222 21.40 -5.39 8.48
CA GLY A 222 20.35 -6.23 9.05
C GLY A 222 18.96 -5.97 8.46
N PHE A 223 18.17 -7.04 8.32
CA PHE A 223 16.83 -7.01 7.71
C PHE A 223 15.90 -5.96 8.32
N LEU A 224 15.84 -5.91 9.65
CA LEU A 224 14.90 -5.04 10.37
C LEU A 224 15.15 -3.55 10.13
N VAL A 225 16.40 -3.14 9.97
CA VAL A 225 16.76 -1.73 9.74
C VAL A 225 16.23 -1.24 8.39
N LEU A 226 16.23 -2.11 7.37
CA LEU A 226 15.69 -1.79 6.05
C LEU A 226 14.19 -1.99 5.96
N TRP A 227 13.66 -2.97 6.68
CA TRP A 227 12.27 -3.39 6.59
C TRP A 227 11.30 -2.44 7.31
N ILE A 228 11.65 -1.96 8.52
CA ILE A 228 10.78 -1.10 9.32
C ILE A 228 10.41 0.19 8.57
N PRO A 229 11.38 0.97 8.02
CA PRO A 229 11.05 2.20 7.31
C PRO A 229 10.15 1.95 6.09
N ARG A 230 10.34 0.82 5.39
CA ARG A 230 9.53 0.44 4.24
C ARG A 230 8.10 0.09 4.59
N ILE A 231 7.88 -0.60 5.72
CA ILE A 231 6.53 -0.87 6.20
C ILE A 231 5.83 0.42 6.58
N VAL A 232 6.50 1.31 7.31
CA VAL A 232 5.94 2.61 7.69
C VAL A 232 5.56 3.40 6.45
N GLN A 233 6.46 3.48 5.46
CA GLN A 233 6.17 4.09 4.15
C GLN A 233 4.97 3.44 3.46
N THR A 234 4.92 2.11 3.43
CA THR A 234 3.86 1.36 2.73
C THR A 234 2.50 1.62 3.37
N ILE A 235 2.42 1.63 4.70
CA ILE A 235 1.20 1.95 5.44
C ILE A 235 0.77 3.40 5.13
N PHE A 236 1.71 4.35 5.20
CA PHE A 236 1.43 5.75 4.89
C PHE A 236 0.92 5.95 3.46
N LEU A 237 1.60 5.38 2.47
CA LEU A 237 1.20 5.45 1.06
C LEU A 237 -0.12 4.74 0.81
N THR A 238 -0.42 3.65 1.51
CA THR A 238 -1.71 2.95 1.38
C THR A 238 -2.87 3.89 1.65
N PHE A 239 -2.78 4.73 2.69
CA PHE A 239 -3.83 5.68 3.02
C PHE A 239 -4.04 6.72 1.92
N ILE A 240 -2.96 7.30 1.40
CA ILE A 240 -3.02 8.31 0.34
C ILE A 240 -3.51 7.69 -0.97
N ASN A 241 -2.91 6.57 -1.39
CA ASN A 241 -3.24 5.89 -2.63
C ASN A 241 -4.69 5.44 -2.65
N SER A 242 -5.24 5.00 -1.51
CA SER A 242 -6.65 4.56 -1.43
C SER A 242 -7.64 5.69 -1.67
N TYR A 243 -7.34 6.90 -1.19
CA TYR A 243 -8.15 8.08 -1.51
C TYR A 243 -8.07 8.45 -2.98
N ILE A 244 -6.84 8.55 -3.53
CA ILE A 244 -6.63 8.93 -4.93
C ILE A 244 -7.30 7.92 -5.85
N ILE A 245 -7.14 6.61 -5.60
CA ILE A 245 -7.78 5.55 -6.38
C ILE A 245 -9.30 5.62 -6.26
N SER A 246 -9.85 5.88 -5.06
CA SER A 246 -11.30 6.06 -4.90
C SER A 246 -11.84 7.18 -5.78
N ILE A 247 -11.11 8.29 -5.87
CA ILE A 247 -11.46 9.45 -6.70
C ILE A 247 -11.34 9.11 -8.20
N LEU A 248 -10.23 8.51 -8.62
CA LEU A 248 -10.00 8.15 -10.02
C LEU A 248 -11.04 7.14 -10.52
N VAL A 249 -11.35 6.13 -9.71
CA VAL A 249 -12.39 5.15 -10.04
C VAL A 249 -13.77 5.81 -10.12
N TYR A 250 -14.09 6.74 -9.22
CA TYR A 250 -15.36 7.49 -9.28
C TYR A 250 -15.52 8.22 -10.61
N TYR A 251 -14.51 8.98 -11.03
CA TYR A 251 -14.55 9.74 -12.28
C TYR A 251 -14.61 8.81 -13.49
N TYR A 252 -13.86 7.71 -13.47
CA TYR A 252 -13.91 6.71 -14.54
C TYR A 252 -15.32 6.10 -14.68
N GLU A 253 -15.92 5.65 -13.58
CA GLU A 253 -17.27 5.04 -13.61
C GLU A 253 -18.37 6.04 -13.98
N THR A 254 -18.21 7.30 -13.55
CA THR A 254 -19.12 8.39 -13.93
C THR A 254 -19.04 8.66 -15.43
N PHE A 255 -17.82 8.72 -15.98
CA PHE A 255 -17.59 8.91 -17.42
C PHE A 255 -18.13 7.73 -18.24
N GLU A 256 -18.02 6.50 -17.73
CA GLU A 256 -18.62 5.32 -18.37
C GLU A 256 -20.13 5.16 -18.15
N LYS A 257 -20.80 6.10 -17.47
CA LYS A 257 -22.23 6.04 -17.10
C LYS A 257 -22.63 4.82 -16.25
N ARG A 258 -21.67 4.06 -15.70
CA ARG A 258 -21.94 2.87 -14.86
C ARG A 258 -22.59 3.18 -13.52
N LEU A 259 -22.62 4.44 -13.10
CA LEU A 259 -23.25 4.89 -11.84
C LEU A 259 -24.74 5.26 -12.00
N ILE A 260 -25.29 5.24 -13.22
CA ILE A 260 -26.68 5.65 -13.48
C ILE A 260 -27.67 4.49 -13.28
N GLU A 261 -27.19 3.24 -13.20
CA GLU A 261 -28.05 2.05 -13.06
C GLU A 261 -28.31 1.61 -11.60
N ASP A 262 -27.58 2.17 -10.61
CA ASP A 262 -27.64 1.74 -9.20
C ASP A 262 -28.13 2.85 -8.22
N ILE A 263 -28.83 3.88 -8.72
CA ILE A 263 -29.53 4.90 -7.90
C ILE A 263 -31.01 4.85 -8.24
#